data_AF-A0A1I0VJE6-F1
#
_entry.id   AF-A0A1I0VJE6-F1
#
_cell.length_a   1.000
_cell.length_b   1.000
_cell.length_c   1.000
_cell.angle_alpha   90.00
_cell.angle_beta   90.00
_cell.angle_gamma   90.00
#
_symmetry.space_group_name_H-M   'P 1'
#
loop_
_entity.id
_entity.type
_entity.pdbx_description
1 polymer ?
#
loop_
_entity_poly.entity_id
_entity_poly.type
_entity_poly.pdbx_seq_one_letter_code
_entity_poly.pdbx_strand_id
1 'polypeptide(L)'
;MKQPKILKKRLNRYKNIISTYSSIHEYALLKTLDNMKKSDFESLIFSHVYAPVMTEFILNVLFDAKKNGVKRLYFLSRDGFMMYESALYFNSSFNLNLDIRYLELSRFSLRKAEYNIIKKESLEYICAESLEVTFDRIMKRALLSKKEAEKIAEMTDFKGKEKLLLNKRELSLLKDKLRKSALFFKYIYQHSKDEFHTTYAYFKEKGMLECVDYALVDSGWRGSIQKSLERIIKKPLKGYYFGLYELDKRKKEDFKACILDYKSWNNKISDVYNKSVYKCFYIIPQKGRDLYKKATFSICLFESVFSSNEAMTLGYKRFDEKITPQKNIVKNPNGDRIIKNLETLKTYQKYYTSRHKKNLQSPISGLSLNYQNNKKSLVFIEKLLSLHMHIPVYPEVKTMGTYLFCDDVLEHSYKKLALSYETHVIENNDILKRILIKLNLKSGKLISCGWIEGSIVLSTRNPYYHIFNEFIYNIILYTIKGL
;
A
#
# COMPACT_ATOMS: atom_id res chain seq x y z
N MET A 1 8.72 -35.16 -2.53
CA MET A 1 9.82 -35.06 -1.54
C MET A 1 10.79 -33.86 -1.70
N LYS A 2 10.86 -33.12 -2.81
CA LYS A 2 11.85 -32.00 -2.99
C LYS A 2 11.49 -30.65 -2.34
N GLN A 3 10.21 -30.36 -2.09
CA GLN A 3 9.74 -29.05 -1.64
C GLN A 3 10.24 -28.62 -0.22
N PRO A 4 10.28 -29.50 0.80
CA PRO A 4 10.81 -29.15 2.11
C PRO A 4 12.29 -28.74 2.09
N LYS A 5 13.10 -29.37 1.23
CA LYS A 5 14.53 -29.05 1.06
C LYS A 5 14.75 -27.67 0.44
N ILE A 6 13.93 -27.31 -0.56
CA ILE A 6 13.98 -25.99 -1.22
C ILE A 6 13.62 -24.90 -0.21
N LEU A 7 12.53 -25.08 0.55
CA LEU A 7 12.11 -24.10 1.55
C LEU A 7 13.16 -23.94 2.65
N LYS A 8 13.73 -25.04 3.18
CA LYS A 8 14.81 -24.97 4.17
C LYS A 8 16.02 -24.18 3.67
N LYS A 9 16.46 -24.44 2.41
CA LYS A 9 17.55 -23.67 1.79
C LYS A 9 17.19 -22.19 1.63
N ARG A 10 15.94 -21.88 1.30
CA ARG A 10 15.43 -20.50 1.20
C ARG A 10 15.43 -19.79 2.55
N LEU A 11 14.88 -20.40 3.60
CA LEU A 11 14.86 -19.82 4.96
C LEU A 11 16.28 -19.58 5.49
N ASN A 12 17.22 -20.50 5.25
CA ASN A 12 18.64 -20.29 5.60
C ASN A 12 19.23 -19.08 4.86
N ARG A 13 18.87 -18.84 3.59
CA ARG A 13 19.32 -17.64 2.87
C ARG A 13 18.79 -16.36 3.52
N TYR A 14 17.51 -16.32 3.90
CA TYR A 14 16.96 -15.17 4.63
C TYR A 14 17.66 -14.95 5.96
N LYS A 15 17.86 -16.01 6.74
CA LYS A 15 18.60 -15.94 8.00
C LYS A 15 20.00 -15.39 7.77
N ASN A 16 20.75 -15.91 6.81
CA ASN A 16 22.10 -15.44 6.52
C ASN A 16 22.13 -13.95 6.13
N ILE A 17 21.14 -13.48 5.36
CA ILE A 17 20.98 -12.04 5.09
C ILE A 17 20.83 -11.30 6.42
N ILE A 18 19.87 -11.68 7.27
CA ILE A 18 19.64 -11.03 8.57
C ILE A 18 20.92 -11.02 9.45
N SER A 19 21.53 -12.18 9.67
CA SER A 19 22.73 -12.34 10.52
C SER A 19 23.91 -11.49 10.04
N THR A 20 24.04 -11.29 8.72
CA THR A 20 25.11 -10.46 8.14
C THR A 20 24.98 -8.98 8.54
N TYR A 21 23.75 -8.48 8.72
CA TYR A 21 23.51 -7.04 8.93
C TYR A 21 23.06 -6.68 10.34
N SER A 22 22.44 -7.59 11.10
CA SER A 22 21.96 -7.30 12.44
C SER A 22 21.86 -8.54 13.33
N SER A 23 22.74 -8.60 14.33
CA SER A 23 22.70 -9.62 15.38
C SER A 23 21.46 -9.51 16.29
N ILE A 24 20.85 -8.32 16.38
CA ILE A 24 19.59 -8.11 17.13
C ILE A 24 18.43 -8.74 16.38
N HIS A 25 18.32 -8.54 15.07
CA HIS A 25 17.31 -9.19 14.25
C HIS A 25 17.50 -10.70 14.16
N GLU A 26 18.75 -11.17 14.11
CA GLU A 26 19.05 -12.60 14.16
C GLU A 26 18.55 -13.21 15.48
N TYR A 27 18.87 -12.58 16.62
CA TYR A 27 18.40 -13.03 17.92
C TYR A 27 16.87 -13.06 17.99
N ALA A 28 16.21 -11.99 17.55
CA ALA A 28 14.75 -11.90 17.51
C ALA A 28 14.13 -13.00 16.65
N LEU A 29 14.69 -13.24 15.47
CA LEU A 29 14.27 -14.32 14.58
C LEU A 29 14.37 -15.67 15.29
N LEU A 30 15.55 -16.03 15.79
CA LEU A 30 15.77 -17.34 16.42
C LEU A 30 14.82 -17.59 17.59
N LYS A 31 14.65 -16.59 18.47
CA LYS A 31 13.73 -16.71 19.61
C LYS A 31 12.27 -16.75 19.22
N THR A 32 11.89 -16.10 18.12
CA THR A 32 10.53 -16.24 17.59
C THR A 32 10.31 -17.65 17.07
N LEU A 33 11.29 -18.21 16.34
CA LEU A 33 11.23 -19.57 15.79
C LEU A 33 11.17 -20.65 16.88
N ASP A 34 11.86 -20.47 18.01
CA ASP A 34 11.81 -21.38 19.16
C ASP A 34 10.37 -21.55 19.71
N ASN A 35 9.52 -20.52 19.56
CA ASN A 35 8.13 -20.52 20.01
C ASN A 35 7.12 -20.93 18.92
N MET A 36 7.58 -21.30 17.72
CA MET A 36 6.71 -21.60 16.58
C MET A 36 6.59 -23.09 16.29
N LYS A 37 5.40 -23.49 15.83
CA LYS A 37 5.20 -24.79 15.19
C LYS A 37 5.90 -24.82 13.84
N LYS A 38 6.80 -25.79 13.62
CA LYS A 38 7.59 -25.92 12.38
C LYS A 38 6.78 -26.11 11.10
N SER A 39 5.52 -26.56 11.19
CA SER A 39 4.63 -26.77 10.05
C SER A 39 4.02 -25.48 9.50
N ASP A 40 4.22 -24.35 10.19
CA ASP A 40 3.63 -23.07 9.83
C ASP A 40 4.49 -22.27 8.84
N PHE A 41 4.40 -22.62 7.56
CA PHE A 41 5.24 -22.00 6.52
C PHE A 41 5.00 -20.50 6.33
N GLU A 42 3.80 -20.01 6.57
CA GLU A 42 3.51 -18.59 6.44
C GLU A 42 4.20 -17.79 7.53
N SER A 43 4.03 -18.17 8.80
CA SER A 43 4.69 -17.50 9.93
C SER A 43 6.21 -17.59 9.84
N LEU A 44 6.74 -18.69 9.26
CA LEU A 44 8.16 -18.81 8.94
C LEU A 44 8.60 -17.74 7.93
N ILE A 45 7.91 -17.61 6.79
CA ILE A 45 8.22 -16.56 5.80
C ILE A 45 8.07 -15.17 6.43
N PHE A 46 7.00 -14.95 7.18
CA PHE A 46 6.71 -13.69 7.85
C PHE A 46 7.83 -13.28 8.82
N SER A 47 8.28 -14.19 9.68
CA SER A 47 9.37 -13.93 10.63
C SER A 47 10.70 -13.61 9.94
N HIS A 48 10.98 -14.26 8.81
CA HIS A 48 12.24 -14.09 8.08
C HIS A 48 12.26 -12.85 7.18
N VAL A 49 11.10 -12.39 6.70
CA VAL A 49 11.01 -11.32 5.69
C VAL A 49 10.27 -10.12 6.24
N TYR A 50 9.01 -10.28 6.59
CA TYR A 50 8.11 -9.16 6.87
C TYR A 50 8.28 -8.56 8.27
N ALA A 51 8.53 -9.38 9.30
CA ALA A 51 8.75 -8.91 10.66
C ALA A 51 9.96 -7.97 10.82
N PRO A 52 11.16 -8.28 10.28
CA PRO A 52 12.27 -7.34 10.33
C PRO A 52 12.02 -6.08 9.49
N VAL A 53 11.37 -6.20 8.32
CA VAL A 53 11.02 -5.06 7.46
C VAL A 53 10.08 -4.09 8.19
N MET A 54 9.02 -4.59 8.82
CA MET A 54 8.06 -3.79 9.58
C MET A 54 8.72 -3.15 10.81
N THR A 55 9.55 -3.91 11.52
CA THR A 55 10.29 -3.41 12.69
C THR A 55 11.17 -2.22 12.32
N GLU A 56 11.96 -2.35 11.25
CA GLU A 56 12.87 -1.28 10.83
C GLU A 56 12.15 -0.05 10.30
N PHE A 57 11.05 -0.23 9.54
CA PHE A 57 10.27 0.90 9.07
C PHE A 57 9.68 1.72 10.24
N ILE A 58 9.08 1.05 11.23
CA ILE A 58 8.39 1.74 12.32
C ILE A 58 9.36 2.41 13.28
N LEU A 59 10.47 1.76 13.62
CA LEU A 59 11.51 2.40 14.43
C LEU A 59 12.06 3.65 13.76
N ASN A 60 12.27 3.57 12.44
CA ASN A 60 12.63 4.72 11.63
C ASN A 60 11.62 5.87 11.77
N VAL A 61 10.34 5.60 11.56
CA VAL A 61 9.27 6.60 11.70
C VAL A 61 9.26 7.23 13.10
N LEU A 62 9.28 6.42 14.15
CA LEU A 62 9.17 6.90 15.53
C LEU A 62 10.37 7.75 15.96
N PHE A 63 11.59 7.31 15.65
CA PHE A 63 12.79 8.05 16.02
C PHE A 63 12.94 9.35 15.21
N ASP A 64 12.59 9.33 13.93
CA ASP A 64 12.59 10.55 13.12
C ASP A 64 11.51 11.54 13.60
N ALA A 65 10.31 11.06 13.91
CA ALA A 65 9.23 11.87 14.45
C ALA A 65 9.66 12.55 15.77
N LYS A 66 10.25 11.78 16.69
CA LYS A 66 10.77 12.30 17.96
C LYS A 66 11.86 13.35 17.75
N LYS A 67 12.82 13.08 16.85
CA LYS A 67 13.91 14.01 16.50
C LYS A 67 13.40 15.31 15.90
N ASN A 68 12.38 15.25 15.05
CA ASN A 68 11.81 16.41 14.37
C ASN A 68 10.68 17.08 15.17
N GLY A 69 10.50 16.72 16.45
CA GLY A 69 9.51 17.35 17.33
C GLY A 69 8.05 17.05 16.98
N VAL A 70 7.79 16.08 16.09
CA VAL A 70 6.44 15.61 15.78
C VAL A 70 5.83 15.03 17.06
N LYS A 71 4.64 15.51 17.43
CA LYS A 71 3.96 15.11 18.67
C LYS A 71 2.99 13.97 18.44
N ARG A 72 2.37 13.92 17.26
CA ARG A 72 1.33 12.95 16.93
C ARG A 72 1.57 12.25 15.59
N LEU A 73 1.25 10.96 15.54
CA LEU A 73 1.31 10.14 14.32
C LEU A 73 -0.06 9.51 14.05
N TYR A 74 -0.57 9.71 12.84
CA TYR A 74 -1.81 9.08 12.37
C TYR A 74 -1.46 7.92 11.42
N PHE A 75 -1.69 6.70 11.87
CA PHE A 75 -1.57 5.50 11.05
C PHE A 75 -2.87 5.29 10.28
N LEU A 76 -2.76 5.20 8.96
CA LEU A 76 -3.94 5.12 8.09
C LEU A 76 -4.43 3.67 8.00
N SER A 77 -5.75 3.47 8.09
CA SER A 77 -6.30 2.10 8.06
C SER A 77 -6.09 1.38 6.74
N ARG A 78 -6.37 0.07 6.75
CA ARG A 78 -5.97 -0.92 5.74
C ARG A 78 -4.52 -1.34 5.94
N ASP A 79 -3.57 -0.76 5.22
CA ASP A 79 -2.18 -1.26 5.23
C ASP A 79 -1.37 -0.78 6.45
N GLY A 80 -1.90 0.19 7.22
CA GLY A 80 -1.26 0.74 8.41
C GLY A 80 -1.61 0.05 9.73
N PHE A 81 -2.41 -1.03 9.73
CA PHE A 81 -2.84 -1.68 10.98
C PHE A 81 -1.67 -2.31 11.75
N MET A 82 -0.86 -3.16 11.10
CA MET A 82 0.32 -3.73 11.76
C MET A 82 1.38 -2.66 12.09
N MET A 83 1.43 -1.58 11.30
CA MET A 83 2.29 -0.43 11.55
C MET A 83 1.89 0.28 12.85
N TYR A 84 0.60 0.52 13.04
CA TYR A 84 0.02 1.10 14.25
C TYR A 84 0.29 0.25 15.50
N GLU A 85 0.05 -1.05 15.43
CA GLU A 85 0.31 -1.97 16.54
C GLU A 85 1.79 -1.99 16.93
N SER A 86 2.67 -2.04 15.92
CA SER A 86 4.12 -1.95 16.14
C SER A 86 4.51 -0.62 16.78
N ALA A 87 3.89 0.47 16.34
CA ALA A 87 4.19 1.81 16.82
C ALA A 87 3.77 1.99 18.28
N LEU A 88 2.58 1.50 18.67
CA LEU A 88 2.15 1.47 20.07
C LEU A 88 3.15 0.71 20.95
N TYR A 89 3.55 -0.49 20.49
CA TYR A 89 4.48 -1.34 21.23
C TYR A 89 5.84 -0.65 21.44
N PHE A 90 6.43 -0.06 20.40
CA PHE A 90 7.72 0.61 20.51
C PHE A 90 7.66 1.96 21.22
N ASN A 91 6.59 2.73 21.03
CA ASN A 91 6.36 4.00 21.72
C ASN A 91 6.36 3.81 23.25
N SER A 92 5.66 2.76 23.73
CA SER A 92 5.67 2.36 25.14
C SER A 92 7.03 1.78 25.55
N SER A 93 7.55 0.82 24.78
CA SER A 93 8.80 0.13 25.12
C SER A 93 10.01 1.04 25.24
N PHE A 94 10.07 2.11 24.46
CA PHE A 94 11.17 3.09 24.48
C PHE A 94 10.79 4.42 25.12
N ASN A 95 9.60 4.53 25.73
CA ASN A 95 9.11 5.73 26.41
C ASN A 95 9.23 7.00 25.54
N LEU A 96 8.77 6.93 24.28
CA LEU A 96 8.96 8.01 23.31
C LEU A 96 7.98 9.17 23.50
N ASN A 97 6.88 8.96 24.23
CA ASN A 97 5.83 9.95 24.51
C ASN A 97 5.28 10.61 23.23
N LEU A 98 5.01 9.81 22.20
CA LEU A 98 4.29 10.23 21.00
C LEU A 98 2.80 9.88 21.14
N ASP A 99 1.92 10.75 20.65
CA ASP A 99 0.48 10.49 20.51
C ASP A 99 0.26 9.65 19.24
N ILE A 100 0.06 8.34 19.43
CA ILE A 100 -0.12 7.37 18.35
C ILE A 100 -1.61 7.14 18.13
N ARG A 101 -2.11 7.48 16.94
CA ARG A 101 -3.54 7.36 16.59
C ARG A 101 -3.73 6.50 15.35
N TYR A 102 -4.83 5.76 15.31
CA TYR A 102 -5.30 5.05 14.14
C TYR A 102 -6.42 5.84 13.48
N LEU A 103 -6.29 6.13 12.19
CA LEU A 103 -7.26 6.90 11.42
C LEU A 103 -7.96 5.99 10.42
N GLU A 104 -9.21 5.65 10.74
CA GLU A 104 -10.03 4.81 9.87
C GLU A 104 -10.54 5.60 8.67
N LEU A 105 -10.07 5.23 7.48
CA LEU A 105 -10.42 5.80 6.19
C LEU A 105 -10.15 4.81 5.05
N SER A 106 -10.67 5.14 3.88
CA SER A 106 -10.31 4.51 2.61
C SER A 106 -10.18 5.57 1.52
N ARG A 107 -9.55 5.21 0.41
CA ARG A 107 -9.55 6.06 -0.80
C ARG A 107 -10.99 6.44 -1.16
N PHE A 108 -11.92 5.50 -1.13
CA PHE A 108 -13.33 5.77 -1.43
C PHE A 108 -13.96 6.77 -0.45
N SER A 109 -13.80 6.58 0.87
CA SER A 109 -14.36 7.50 1.88
C SER A 109 -13.88 8.95 1.71
N LEU A 110 -12.64 9.15 1.27
CA LEU A 110 -12.08 10.48 1.03
C LEU A 110 -12.61 11.07 -0.27
N ARG A 111 -12.62 10.28 -1.35
CA ARG A 111 -13.11 10.71 -2.66
C ARG A 111 -14.57 11.17 -2.58
N LYS A 112 -15.38 10.49 -1.77
CA LYS A 112 -16.76 10.89 -1.48
C LYS A 112 -16.89 12.35 -1.04
N ALA A 113 -16.10 12.76 -0.06
CA ALA A 113 -16.09 14.13 0.43
C ALA A 113 -15.40 15.11 -0.53
N GLU A 114 -14.46 14.63 -1.33
CA GLU A 114 -13.61 15.48 -2.17
C GLU A 114 -14.23 15.84 -3.52
N TYR A 115 -15.13 15.04 -4.10
CA TYR A 115 -15.65 15.29 -5.45
C TYR A 115 -16.30 16.67 -5.64
N ASN A 116 -16.96 17.21 -4.63
CA ASN A 116 -17.49 18.57 -4.66
C ASN A 116 -16.39 19.66 -4.60
N ILE A 117 -15.18 19.34 -4.12
CA ILE A 117 -14.02 20.24 -4.13
C ILE A 117 -13.37 20.21 -5.51
N ILE A 118 -13.13 19.01 -6.04
CA ILE A 118 -12.36 18.81 -7.28
C ILE A 118 -13.23 18.77 -8.53
N LYS A 119 -14.54 18.99 -8.40
CA LYS A 119 -15.48 19.19 -9.51
C LYS A 119 -15.33 18.14 -10.62
N LYS A 120 -15.12 18.57 -11.88
CA LYS A 120 -15.14 17.68 -13.04
C LYS A 120 -13.96 16.70 -13.05
N GLU A 121 -12.91 17.01 -12.30
CA GLU A 121 -11.72 16.20 -12.15
C GLU A 121 -11.96 14.94 -11.33
N SER A 122 -13.06 14.86 -10.57
CA SER A 122 -13.55 13.63 -9.96
C SER A 122 -13.62 12.47 -10.97
N LEU A 123 -13.88 12.78 -12.24
CA LEU A 123 -13.98 11.80 -13.31
C LEU A 123 -12.68 11.01 -13.54
N GLU A 124 -11.51 11.60 -13.27
CA GLU A 124 -10.22 10.90 -13.37
C GLU A 124 -10.11 9.75 -12.36
N TYR A 125 -10.75 9.91 -11.20
CA TYR A 125 -10.76 8.89 -10.14
C TYR A 125 -11.92 7.91 -10.31
N ILE A 126 -13.10 8.39 -10.71
CA ILE A 126 -14.28 7.57 -10.96
C ILE A 126 -14.02 6.56 -12.09
N CYS A 127 -13.45 7.03 -13.20
CA CYS A 127 -13.11 6.22 -14.37
C CYS A 127 -11.67 5.68 -14.32
N ALA A 128 -11.05 5.56 -13.14
CA ALA A 128 -9.73 4.96 -13.02
C ALA A 128 -9.73 3.49 -13.49
N GLU A 129 -8.65 3.07 -14.16
CA GLU A 129 -8.48 1.68 -14.57
C GLU A 129 -8.38 0.75 -13.34
N SER A 130 -8.96 -0.44 -13.46
CA SER A 130 -8.77 -1.57 -12.53
C SER A 130 -8.87 -2.88 -13.31
N LEU A 131 -8.52 -4.02 -12.68
CA LEU A 131 -8.54 -5.36 -13.29
C LEU A 131 -9.89 -5.70 -13.91
N GLU A 132 -10.97 -5.21 -13.30
CA GLU A 132 -12.34 -5.38 -13.76
C GLU A 132 -13.10 -4.06 -13.58
N VAL A 133 -13.47 -3.41 -14.69
CA VAL A 133 -14.26 -2.18 -14.70
C VAL A 133 -15.54 -2.44 -15.48
N THR A 134 -16.68 -2.04 -14.90
CA THR A 134 -18.00 -2.09 -15.55
C THR A 134 -18.69 -0.74 -15.34
N PHE A 135 -19.74 -0.46 -16.11
CA PHE A 135 -20.54 0.76 -15.92
C PHE A 135 -21.12 0.82 -14.49
N ASP A 136 -21.66 -0.29 -13.97
CA ASP A 136 -22.16 -0.39 -12.59
C ASP A 136 -21.11 0.03 -11.55
N ARG A 137 -19.86 -0.42 -11.72
CA ARG A 137 -18.76 -0.06 -10.80
C ARG A 137 -18.44 1.43 -10.90
N ILE A 138 -18.43 1.99 -12.10
CA ILE A 138 -18.20 3.43 -12.32
C ILE A 138 -19.29 4.26 -11.63
N MET A 139 -20.56 3.88 -11.77
CA MET A 139 -21.68 4.59 -11.13
C MET A 139 -21.58 4.53 -9.60
N LYS A 140 -21.22 3.38 -9.02
CA LYS A 140 -20.97 3.25 -7.58
C LYS A 140 -19.79 4.12 -7.11
N ARG A 141 -18.69 4.14 -7.86
CA ARG A 141 -17.54 5.02 -7.59
C ARG A 141 -17.91 6.50 -7.64
N ALA A 142 -18.92 6.85 -8.46
CA ALA A 142 -19.50 8.18 -8.59
C ALA A 142 -20.60 8.49 -7.55
N LEU A 143 -20.91 7.55 -6.64
CA LEU A 143 -21.91 7.70 -5.57
C LEU A 143 -23.36 7.75 -6.04
N LEU A 144 -23.62 7.32 -7.26
CA LEU A 144 -24.99 7.30 -7.76
C LEU A 144 -25.78 6.15 -7.13
N SER A 145 -27.01 6.45 -6.73
CA SER A 145 -28.01 5.45 -6.39
C SER A 145 -28.38 4.62 -7.63
N LYS A 146 -29.02 3.46 -7.42
CA LYS A 146 -29.45 2.59 -8.53
C LYS A 146 -30.35 3.33 -9.55
N LYS A 147 -31.31 4.13 -9.05
CA LYS A 147 -32.22 4.93 -9.89
C LYS A 147 -31.48 6.00 -10.70
N GLU A 148 -30.47 6.64 -10.11
CA GLU A 148 -29.66 7.64 -10.82
C GLU A 148 -28.76 6.98 -11.86
N ALA A 149 -28.16 5.84 -11.53
CA ALA A 149 -27.34 5.04 -12.45
C ALA A 149 -28.14 4.58 -13.68
N GLU A 150 -29.38 4.11 -13.49
CA GLU A 150 -30.29 3.72 -14.58
C GLU A 150 -30.56 4.87 -15.55
N LYS A 151 -30.82 6.08 -15.03
CA LYS A 151 -31.00 7.29 -15.87
C LYS A 151 -29.73 7.64 -16.66
N ILE A 152 -28.55 7.51 -16.05
CA ILE A 152 -27.29 7.75 -16.78
C ILE A 152 -27.04 6.65 -17.82
N ALA A 153 -27.42 5.40 -17.56
CA ALA A 153 -27.29 4.30 -18.52
C ALA A 153 -28.13 4.56 -19.77
N GLU A 154 -29.35 5.08 -19.60
CA GLU A 154 -30.23 5.52 -20.70
C GLU A 154 -29.60 6.61 -21.56
N MET A 155 -28.93 7.59 -20.95
CA MET A 155 -28.29 8.70 -21.67
C MET A 155 -26.94 8.34 -22.30
N THR A 156 -26.34 7.20 -21.97
CA THR A 156 -24.97 6.82 -22.40
C THR A 156 -24.91 5.57 -23.25
N ASP A 157 -26.06 5.03 -23.67
CA ASP A 157 -26.24 3.77 -24.42
C ASP A 157 -25.74 2.52 -23.68
N PHE A 158 -25.72 2.58 -22.34
CA PHE A 158 -25.29 1.48 -21.47
C PHE A 158 -26.44 0.70 -20.84
N LYS A 159 -27.69 1.06 -21.15
CA LYS A 159 -28.88 0.32 -20.70
C LYS A 159 -28.78 -1.16 -21.12
N GLY A 160 -28.90 -2.06 -20.14
CA GLY A 160 -28.77 -3.51 -20.32
C GLY A 160 -27.33 -4.03 -20.49
N LYS A 161 -26.32 -3.15 -20.42
CA LYS A 161 -24.90 -3.47 -20.57
C LYS A 161 -24.09 -3.15 -19.31
N GLU A 162 -24.75 -2.88 -18.20
CA GLU A 162 -24.15 -2.23 -17.04
C GLU A 162 -23.09 -3.10 -16.34
N LYS A 163 -23.24 -4.41 -16.46
CA LYS A 163 -22.35 -5.44 -15.89
C LYS A 163 -21.27 -5.93 -16.86
N LEU A 164 -21.29 -5.50 -18.12
CA LEU A 164 -20.27 -5.91 -19.08
C LEU A 164 -18.92 -5.26 -18.73
N LEU A 165 -17.83 -6.03 -18.89
CA LEU A 165 -16.47 -5.54 -18.71
C LEU A 165 -16.13 -4.53 -19.80
N LEU A 166 -15.60 -3.39 -19.40
CA LEU A 166 -15.15 -2.34 -20.29
C LEU A 166 -13.66 -2.49 -20.57
N ASN A 167 -13.29 -2.49 -21.83
CA ASN A 167 -11.90 -2.32 -22.24
C ASN A 167 -11.48 -0.84 -22.16
N LYS A 168 -10.19 -0.55 -22.36
CA LYS A 168 -9.64 0.82 -22.26
C LYS A 168 -10.31 1.82 -23.19
N ARG A 169 -10.65 1.40 -24.41
CA ARG A 169 -11.31 2.26 -25.42
C ARG A 169 -12.74 2.56 -25.01
N GLU A 170 -13.50 1.54 -24.59
CA GLU A 170 -14.88 1.70 -24.12
C GLU A 170 -14.93 2.59 -22.87
N LEU A 171 -14.01 2.39 -21.92
CA LEU A 171 -13.88 3.24 -20.74
C LEU A 171 -13.61 4.70 -21.11
N SER A 172 -12.71 4.95 -22.08
CA SER A 172 -12.42 6.30 -22.56
C SER A 172 -13.65 6.94 -23.21
N LEU A 173 -14.38 6.20 -24.06
CA LEU A 173 -15.59 6.70 -24.72
C LEU A 173 -16.69 7.02 -23.69
N LEU A 174 -16.91 6.14 -22.71
CA LEU A 174 -17.85 6.38 -21.62
C LEU A 174 -17.44 7.63 -20.83
N LYS A 175 -16.15 7.76 -20.49
CA LYS A 175 -15.62 8.93 -19.80
C LYS A 175 -15.92 10.23 -20.55
N ASP A 176 -15.76 10.26 -21.87
CA ASP A 176 -16.07 11.44 -22.68
C ASP A 176 -17.57 11.77 -22.70
N LYS A 177 -18.45 10.76 -22.74
CA LYS A 177 -19.91 10.95 -22.59
C LYS A 177 -20.24 11.55 -21.22
N LEU A 178 -19.71 10.95 -20.13
CA LEU A 178 -19.96 11.41 -18.75
C LEU A 178 -19.44 12.84 -18.51
N ARG A 179 -18.30 13.21 -19.11
CA ARG A 179 -17.71 14.56 -19.00
C ARG A 179 -18.66 15.67 -19.51
N LYS A 180 -19.55 15.35 -20.45
CA LYS A 180 -20.54 16.27 -21.02
C LYS A 180 -21.90 16.23 -20.30
N SER A 181 -22.12 15.27 -19.40
CA SER A 181 -23.40 15.10 -18.72
C SER A 181 -23.54 16.02 -17.50
N ALA A 182 -24.33 17.08 -17.63
CA ALA A 182 -24.65 17.97 -16.50
C ALA A 182 -25.42 17.23 -15.39
N LEU A 183 -26.30 16.30 -15.76
CA LEU A 183 -27.07 15.51 -14.81
C LEU A 183 -26.18 14.59 -13.96
N PHE A 184 -25.19 13.95 -14.57
CA PHE A 184 -24.21 13.12 -13.86
C PHE A 184 -23.47 13.89 -12.77
N PHE A 185 -22.95 15.07 -13.10
CA PHE A 185 -22.26 15.92 -12.12
C PHE A 185 -23.21 16.52 -11.08
N LYS A 186 -24.47 16.80 -11.42
CA LYS A 186 -25.48 17.22 -10.44
C LYS A 186 -25.62 16.18 -9.33
N TYR A 187 -25.76 14.89 -9.67
CA TYR A 187 -25.84 13.81 -8.68
C TYR A 187 -24.56 13.70 -7.84
N ILE A 188 -23.39 13.68 -8.48
CA ILE A 188 -22.11 13.59 -7.76
C ILE A 188 -21.96 14.72 -6.74
N TYR A 189 -22.22 15.96 -7.14
CA TYR A 189 -22.01 17.12 -6.27
C TYR A 189 -22.98 17.17 -5.11
N GLN A 190 -24.23 16.75 -5.34
CA GLN A 190 -25.22 16.63 -4.27
C GLN A 190 -24.74 15.63 -3.21
N HIS A 191 -24.47 14.38 -3.61
CA HIS A 191 -24.03 13.34 -2.68
C HIS A 191 -22.69 13.68 -2.01
N SER A 192 -21.74 14.25 -2.75
CA SER A 192 -20.43 14.61 -2.23
C SER A 192 -20.48 15.75 -1.21
N LYS A 193 -21.38 16.71 -1.37
CA LYS A 193 -21.55 17.81 -0.41
C LYS A 193 -22.05 17.29 0.95
N ASP A 194 -22.98 16.35 0.93
CA ASP A 194 -23.50 15.72 2.16
C ASP A 194 -22.39 14.94 2.89
N GLU A 195 -21.60 14.17 2.15
CA GLU A 195 -20.47 13.40 2.67
C GLU A 195 -19.31 14.27 3.18
N PHE A 196 -19.13 15.47 2.61
CA PHE A 196 -18.10 16.41 3.06
C PHE A 196 -18.31 16.81 4.53
N HIS A 197 -19.55 17.11 4.92
CA HIS A 197 -19.84 17.59 6.27
C HIS A 197 -19.54 16.53 7.34
N THR A 198 -19.97 15.28 7.12
CA THR A 198 -19.71 14.18 8.08
C THR A 198 -18.23 13.79 8.10
N THR A 199 -17.57 13.76 6.96
CA THR A 199 -16.13 13.48 6.86
C THR A 199 -15.29 14.54 7.56
N TYR A 200 -15.59 15.82 7.33
CA TYR A 200 -14.88 16.92 7.98
C TYR A 200 -15.08 16.90 9.50
N ALA A 201 -16.30 16.64 9.96
CA ALA A 201 -16.60 16.55 11.38
C ALA A 201 -15.89 15.33 12.04
N TYR A 202 -15.78 14.19 11.35
CA TYR A 202 -14.95 13.06 11.81
C TYR A 202 -13.49 13.46 11.99
N PHE A 203 -12.89 14.15 11.01
CA PHE A 203 -11.50 14.61 11.14
C PHE A 203 -11.30 15.66 12.24
N LYS A 204 -12.31 16.50 12.47
CA LYS A 204 -12.33 17.40 13.63
C LYS A 204 -12.30 16.61 14.94
N GLU A 205 -13.17 15.62 15.10
CA GLU A 205 -13.25 14.76 16.30
C GLU A 205 -11.95 13.96 16.53
N LYS A 206 -11.31 13.47 15.46
CA LYS A 206 -10.01 12.79 15.54
C LYS A 206 -8.82 13.73 15.80
N GLY A 207 -9.07 15.03 15.94
CA GLY A 207 -8.07 16.03 16.28
C GLY A 207 -7.18 16.45 15.10
N MET A 208 -7.55 16.13 13.86
CA MET A 208 -6.74 16.50 12.69
C MET A 208 -6.75 18.01 12.44
N LEU A 209 -7.73 18.74 12.95
CA LEU A 209 -7.82 20.20 12.83
C LEU A 209 -7.13 20.94 13.98
N GLU A 210 -6.63 20.24 15.00
CA GLU A 210 -5.89 20.84 16.10
C GLU A 210 -4.55 21.43 15.65
N CYS A 211 -4.09 22.45 16.37
CA CYS A 211 -2.78 23.08 16.17
C CYS A 211 -1.68 22.27 16.88
N VAL A 212 -1.50 21.03 16.45
CA VAL A 212 -0.46 20.11 16.95
C VAL A 212 0.38 19.64 15.76
N ASP A 213 1.70 19.58 15.92
CA ASP A 213 2.58 19.00 14.91
C ASP A 213 2.35 17.49 14.80
N TYR A 214 1.83 17.06 13.65
CA TYR A 214 1.57 15.67 13.36
C TYR A 214 2.01 15.25 11.96
N ALA A 215 2.14 13.94 11.77
CA ALA A 215 2.37 13.33 10.47
C ALA A 215 1.48 12.10 10.25
N LEU A 216 1.22 11.79 8.98
CA LEU A 216 0.57 10.55 8.56
C LEU A 216 1.62 9.42 8.46
N VAL A 217 1.19 8.18 8.60
CA VAL A 217 2.01 6.99 8.36
C VAL A 217 1.20 5.99 7.52
N ASP A 218 1.77 5.58 6.38
CA ASP A 218 1.10 4.70 5.41
C ASP A 218 2.14 3.83 4.66
N SER A 219 1.68 2.76 4.00
CA SER A 219 2.52 2.02 3.05
C SER A 219 2.91 2.93 1.87
N GLY A 220 1.92 3.63 1.30
CA GLY A 220 2.06 4.65 0.26
C GLY A 220 2.48 4.10 -1.09
N TRP A 221 1.86 4.55 -2.19
CA TRP A 221 2.33 4.25 -3.56
C TRP A 221 2.25 5.44 -4.51
N ARG A 222 1.18 6.25 -4.36
CA ARG A 222 0.90 7.46 -5.18
C ARG A 222 0.73 8.75 -4.38
N GLY A 223 0.71 8.68 -3.04
CA GLY A 223 0.47 9.83 -2.16
C GLY A 223 -0.94 10.44 -2.26
N SER A 224 -1.89 9.73 -2.89
CA SER A 224 -3.24 10.20 -3.22
C SER A 224 -4.13 10.41 -1.99
N ILE A 225 -3.96 9.59 -0.95
CA ILE A 225 -4.69 9.74 0.32
C ILE A 225 -4.32 11.05 1.01
N GLN A 226 -3.02 11.31 1.21
CA GLN A 226 -2.56 12.58 1.78
C GLN A 226 -3.05 13.77 0.97
N LYS A 227 -2.97 13.70 -0.36
CA LYS A 227 -3.48 14.76 -1.23
C LYS A 227 -4.98 15.03 -1.02
N SER A 228 -5.78 13.97 -0.89
CA SER A 228 -7.22 14.09 -0.67
C SER A 228 -7.52 14.66 0.72
N LEU A 229 -6.79 14.21 1.74
CA LEU A 229 -6.87 14.76 3.10
C LEU A 229 -6.57 16.26 3.10
N GLU A 230 -5.44 16.67 2.52
CA GLU A 230 -5.01 18.07 2.43
C GLU A 230 -6.08 18.99 1.81
N ARG A 231 -6.80 18.51 0.79
CA ARG A 231 -7.90 19.26 0.16
C ARG A 231 -9.11 19.39 1.08
N ILE A 232 -9.46 18.31 1.79
CA ILE A 232 -10.62 18.29 2.71
C ILE A 232 -10.35 19.19 3.93
N ILE A 233 -9.17 19.07 4.55
CA ILE A 233 -8.81 19.81 5.77
C ILE A 233 -8.17 21.18 5.48
N LYS A 234 -7.85 21.46 4.21
CA LYS A 234 -7.26 22.72 3.70
C LYS A 234 -5.94 23.12 4.36
N LYS A 235 -5.07 22.16 4.65
CA LYS A 235 -3.70 22.42 5.13
C LYS A 235 -2.70 21.40 4.58
N PRO A 236 -1.43 21.76 4.37
CA PRO A 236 -0.41 20.82 3.95
C PRO A 236 -0.12 19.81 5.07
N LEU A 237 0.23 18.59 4.68
CA LEU A 237 0.50 17.51 5.62
C LEU A 237 1.93 16.98 5.47
N LYS A 238 2.41 16.38 6.56
CA LYS A 238 3.65 15.59 6.60
C LYS A 238 3.25 14.12 6.58
N GLY A 239 3.94 13.28 5.83
CA GLY A 239 3.66 11.84 5.78
C GLY A 239 4.93 11.00 5.71
N TYR A 240 4.94 9.89 6.44
CA TYR A 240 5.93 8.83 6.38
C TYR A 240 5.36 7.66 5.58
N TYR A 241 6.11 7.23 4.57
CA TYR A 241 5.68 6.22 3.63
C TYR A 241 6.70 5.10 3.53
N PHE A 242 6.23 3.85 3.49
CA PHE A 242 7.11 2.72 3.19
C PHE A 242 7.74 2.91 1.80
N GLY A 243 6.96 3.24 0.78
CA GLY A 243 7.49 3.63 -0.53
C GLY A 243 6.56 4.59 -1.25
N LEU A 244 7.00 5.16 -2.39
CA LEU A 244 6.13 5.82 -3.35
C LEU A 244 6.72 5.61 -4.75
N TYR A 245 5.93 5.08 -5.68
CA TYR A 245 6.37 4.86 -7.06
C TYR A 245 6.33 6.14 -7.87
N GLU A 246 5.28 6.92 -7.63
CA GLU A 246 4.98 8.21 -8.26
C GLU A 246 4.21 9.07 -7.26
N LEU A 247 4.04 10.36 -7.56
CA LEU A 247 3.07 11.20 -6.88
C LEU A 247 1.93 11.52 -7.85
N ASP A 248 0.70 11.45 -7.35
CA ASP A 248 -0.47 11.96 -8.07
C ASP A 248 -0.19 13.39 -8.55
N LYS A 249 -0.45 13.66 -9.83
CA LYS A 249 -0.22 14.98 -10.45
C LYS A 249 -0.87 16.07 -9.61
N ARG A 250 -0.08 17.01 -9.11
CA ARG A 250 -0.54 18.15 -8.30
C ARG A 250 -0.84 19.35 -9.19
N LYS A 251 -1.97 20.01 -8.95
CA LYS A 251 -2.39 21.24 -9.64
C LYS A 251 -1.83 22.48 -8.95
N LYS A 252 -2.04 23.65 -9.57
CA LYS A 252 -1.61 24.95 -9.02
C LYS A 252 -2.25 25.27 -7.67
N GLU A 253 -3.47 24.79 -7.45
CA GLU A 253 -4.25 24.99 -6.22
C GLU A 253 -3.87 23.99 -5.11
N ASP A 254 -3.15 22.92 -5.46
CA ASP A 254 -2.62 21.99 -4.47
C ASP A 254 -1.37 22.56 -3.81
N PHE A 255 -1.11 22.19 -2.55
CA PHE A 255 0.16 22.55 -1.89
C PHE A 255 1.35 22.00 -2.68
N LYS A 256 2.46 22.73 -2.71
CA LYS A 256 3.72 22.23 -3.30
C LYS A 256 4.18 21.00 -2.52
N ALA A 257 4.67 19.98 -3.22
CA ALA A 257 5.22 18.78 -2.59
C ALA A 257 6.74 18.90 -2.38
N CYS A 258 7.22 18.40 -1.25
CA CYS A 258 8.61 18.16 -0.94
C CYS A 258 8.77 16.65 -0.68
N ILE A 259 9.63 16.01 -1.45
CA ILE A 259 9.95 14.59 -1.28
C ILE A 259 11.28 14.51 -0.55
N LEU A 260 11.29 13.80 0.58
CA LEU A 260 12.48 13.56 1.37
C LEU A 260 12.78 12.06 1.35
N ASP A 261 13.99 11.72 0.92
CA ASP A 261 14.48 10.35 1.01
C ASP A 261 15.03 10.03 2.41
N TYR A 262 15.23 8.75 2.69
CA TYR A 262 15.77 8.27 3.96
C TYR A 262 17.15 8.89 4.33
N LYS A 263 17.92 9.39 3.35
CA LYS A 263 19.20 10.07 3.58
C LYS A 263 18.99 11.50 4.06
N SER A 264 17.93 12.13 3.57
CA SER A 264 17.53 13.51 3.86
C SER A 264 16.55 13.61 5.04
N TRP A 265 16.20 12.50 5.68
CA TRP A 265 15.38 12.50 6.90
C TRP A 265 15.97 13.35 8.04
N ASN A 266 17.30 13.52 8.03
CA ASN A 266 18.03 14.37 8.97
C ASN A 266 17.85 15.87 8.75
N ASN A 267 17.33 16.30 7.59
CA ASN A 267 17.02 17.71 7.36
C ASN A 267 15.79 18.08 8.19
N LYS A 268 15.87 19.21 8.90
CA LYS A 268 14.74 19.71 9.70
C LYS A 268 13.53 19.91 8.79
N ILE A 269 12.43 19.24 9.13
CA ILE A 269 11.15 19.43 8.43
C ILE A 269 10.65 20.88 8.60
N SER A 270 11.07 21.57 9.66
CA SER A 270 10.67 22.96 9.97
C SER A 270 10.99 23.96 8.87
N ASP A 271 11.96 23.69 7.99
CA ASP A 271 12.40 24.66 6.99
C ASP A 271 11.53 24.61 5.72
N VAL A 272 10.48 23.78 5.72
CA VAL A 272 9.56 23.57 4.61
C VAL A 272 8.15 24.08 4.94
N TYR A 273 8.05 25.31 5.42
CA TYR A 273 6.75 25.97 5.66
C TYR A 273 5.91 25.98 4.38
N ASN A 274 4.61 25.69 4.52
CA ASN A 274 3.61 25.69 3.45
C ASN A 274 3.79 24.66 2.32
N LYS A 275 4.51 23.55 2.56
CA LYS A 275 4.57 22.42 1.60
C LYS A 275 4.10 21.12 2.21
N SER A 276 3.50 20.28 1.37
CA SER A 276 3.25 18.87 1.64
C SER A 276 4.56 18.10 1.67
N VAL A 277 4.84 17.37 2.74
CA VAL A 277 6.07 16.60 2.88
C VAL A 277 5.78 15.11 2.77
N TYR A 278 6.57 14.42 1.93
CA TYR A 278 6.53 12.98 1.69
C TYR A 278 7.89 12.38 2.05
N LYS A 279 8.00 11.74 3.21
CA LYS A 279 9.18 11.02 3.68
C LYS A 279 9.11 9.55 3.24
N CYS A 280 9.96 9.14 2.32
CA CYS A 280 9.99 7.77 1.78
C CYS A 280 11.09 6.93 2.43
N PHE A 281 10.74 5.75 2.94
CA PHE A 281 11.68 4.82 3.56
C PHE A 281 12.41 3.93 2.54
N TYR A 282 11.67 3.20 1.70
CA TYR A 282 12.19 2.15 0.81
C TYR A 282 12.28 2.59 -0.66
N ILE A 283 11.18 3.10 -1.24
CA ILE A 283 11.09 3.52 -2.67
C ILE A 283 10.78 5.00 -2.76
N ILE A 284 11.54 5.73 -3.58
CA ILE A 284 11.38 7.18 -3.80
C ILE A 284 10.70 7.44 -5.17
N PRO A 285 9.73 8.38 -5.25
CA PRO A 285 8.97 8.64 -6.47
C PRO A 285 9.72 9.52 -7.48
N GLN A 286 11.04 9.67 -7.35
CA GLN A 286 11.87 10.47 -8.25
C GLN A 286 12.18 9.71 -9.55
N LYS A 287 12.10 10.41 -10.68
CA LYS A 287 12.39 9.86 -12.01
C LYS A 287 13.80 9.27 -12.07
N GLY A 288 13.93 8.07 -12.62
CA GLY A 288 15.20 7.35 -12.75
C GLY A 288 15.82 6.83 -11.45
N ARG A 289 15.21 7.07 -10.28
CA ARG A 289 15.70 6.53 -8.99
C ARG A 289 14.95 5.27 -8.59
N ASP A 290 15.63 4.43 -7.80
CA ASP A 290 15.11 3.17 -7.23
C ASP A 290 14.49 2.21 -8.25
N LEU A 291 14.93 2.25 -9.52
CA LEU A 291 14.35 1.43 -10.60
C LEU A 291 14.37 -0.07 -10.26
N TYR A 292 15.48 -0.56 -9.71
CA TYR A 292 15.59 -1.95 -9.27
C TYR A 292 14.54 -2.30 -8.21
N LYS A 293 14.40 -1.48 -7.15
CA LYS A 293 13.38 -1.71 -6.11
C LYS A 293 11.97 -1.66 -6.69
N LYS A 294 11.68 -0.71 -7.57
CA LYS A 294 10.38 -0.59 -8.23
C LYS A 294 10.04 -1.84 -9.07
N ALA A 295 11.03 -2.38 -9.76
CA ALA A 295 10.86 -3.55 -10.62
C ALA A 295 10.85 -4.90 -9.87
N THR A 296 11.35 -4.95 -8.63
CA THR A 296 11.48 -6.18 -7.84
C THR A 296 10.53 -6.28 -6.64
N PHE A 297 9.69 -5.26 -6.45
CA PHE A 297 8.77 -5.17 -5.32
C PHE A 297 7.31 -5.35 -5.78
N SER A 298 6.57 -6.24 -5.11
CA SER A 298 5.15 -6.44 -5.36
C SER A 298 4.32 -5.66 -4.34
N ILE A 299 3.73 -4.55 -4.81
CA ILE A 299 2.79 -3.74 -4.01
C ILE A 299 1.64 -4.60 -3.50
N CYS A 300 0.99 -5.36 -4.39
CA CYS A 300 -0.20 -6.13 -4.05
C CYS A 300 0.11 -7.17 -2.97
N LEU A 301 1.27 -7.83 -3.03
CA LEU A 301 1.70 -8.77 -2.01
C LEU A 301 1.96 -8.06 -0.67
N PHE A 302 2.67 -6.93 -0.69
CA PHE A 302 2.93 -6.16 0.51
C PHE A 302 1.63 -5.65 1.17
N GLU A 303 0.72 -5.06 0.41
CA GLU A 303 -0.59 -4.59 0.89
C GLU A 303 -1.41 -5.75 1.46
N SER A 304 -1.40 -6.92 0.80
CA SER A 304 -2.16 -8.08 1.27
C SER A 304 -1.65 -8.62 2.61
N VAL A 305 -0.33 -8.60 2.83
CA VAL A 305 0.31 -9.08 4.06
C VAL A 305 0.11 -8.12 5.23
N PHE A 306 0.18 -6.81 4.98
CA PHE A 306 0.12 -5.78 6.02
C PHE A 306 -1.25 -5.10 6.17
N SER A 307 -2.27 -5.62 5.49
CA SER A 307 -3.64 -5.10 5.58
C SER A 307 -4.24 -5.22 6.99
N SER A 308 -5.45 -4.68 7.17
CA SER A 308 -6.22 -4.75 8.42
C SER A 308 -7.16 -5.95 8.38
N ASN A 309 -7.39 -6.60 9.52
CA ASN A 309 -8.46 -7.61 9.65
C ASN A 309 -9.87 -6.98 9.56
N GLU A 310 -9.98 -5.68 9.78
CA GLU A 310 -11.21 -4.90 9.68
C GLU A 310 -11.72 -4.78 8.24
N ALA A 311 -13.02 -4.55 8.09
CA ALA A 311 -13.63 -4.18 6.83
C ALA A 311 -13.23 -2.75 6.41
N MET A 312 -13.28 -2.47 5.11
CA MET A 312 -12.99 -1.14 4.57
C MET A 312 -14.00 -0.09 5.05
N THR A 313 -13.51 1.10 5.41
CA THR A 313 -14.35 2.28 5.69
C THR A 313 -14.97 2.83 4.41
N LEU A 314 -16.30 2.94 4.35
CA LEU A 314 -17.06 3.47 3.21
C LEU A 314 -17.41 4.96 3.36
N GLY A 315 -17.42 5.48 4.58
CA GLY A 315 -17.84 6.84 4.90
C GLY A 315 -18.00 7.00 6.41
N TYR A 316 -18.71 8.04 6.83
CA TYR A 316 -18.88 8.37 8.25
C TYR A 316 -20.32 8.77 8.51
N LYS A 317 -20.85 8.36 9.67
CA LYS A 317 -22.20 8.70 10.10
C LYS A 317 -22.20 9.16 11.53
N ARG A 318 -23.07 10.13 11.82
CA ARG A 318 -23.33 10.57 13.18
C ARG A 318 -24.29 9.60 13.85
N PHE A 319 -23.87 9.07 15.00
CA PHE A 319 -24.72 8.35 15.93
C PHE A 319 -24.63 9.09 17.26
N ASP A 320 -25.76 9.64 17.70
CA ASP A 320 -25.85 10.56 18.84
C ASP A 320 -24.88 11.76 18.69
N GLU A 321 -23.92 11.88 19.61
CA GLU A 321 -22.92 12.94 19.65
C GLU A 321 -21.58 12.57 19.00
N LYS A 322 -21.41 11.32 18.53
CA LYS A 322 -20.14 10.84 17.97
C LYS A 322 -20.25 10.52 16.48
N ILE A 323 -19.15 10.71 15.77
CA ILE A 323 -19.04 10.32 14.37
C ILE A 323 -18.27 9.01 14.25
N THR A 324 -18.94 7.97 13.75
CA THR A 324 -18.35 6.65 13.61
C THR A 324 -18.10 6.30 12.13
N PRO A 325 -17.00 5.60 11.84
CA PRO A 325 -16.76 5.05 10.50
C PRO A 325 -17.82 4.01 10.14
N GLN A 326 -18.41 4.16 8.95
CA GLN A 326 -19.27 3.15 8.38
C GLN A 326 -18.42 2.15 7.62
N LYS A 327 -18.49 0.88 8.02
CA LYS A 327 -17.70 -0.20 7.43
C LYS A 327 -18.47 -0.92 6.33
N ASN A 328 -17.73 -1.50 5.39
CA ASN A 328 -18.28 -2.47 4.45
C ASN A 328 -18.78 -3.70 5.22
N ILE A 329 -19.81 -4.35 4.69
CA ILE A 329 -20.39 -5.58 5.28
C ILE A 329 -19.39 -6.74 5.13
N VAL A 330 -18.64 -6.75 4.03
CA VAL A 330 -17.63 -7.77 3.74
C VAL A 330 -16.36 -7.45 4.54
N LYS A 331 -15.96 -8.39 5.40
CA LYS A 331 -14.69 -8.34 6.14
C LYS A 331 -13.50 -8.63 5.22
N ASN A 332 -12.30 -8.24 5.66
CA ASN A 332 -11.08 -8.59 4.93
C ASN A 332 -10.93 -10.13 4.86
N PRO A 333 -10.89 -10.73 3.66
CA PRO A 333 -10.81 -12.18 3.52
C PRO A 333 -9.46 -12.77 3.98
N ASN A 334 -8.44 -11.94 4.22
CA ASN A 334 -7.16 -12.36 4.80
C ASN A 334 -7.12 -12.16 6.33
N GLY A 335 -8.22 -11.81 6.99
CA GLY A 335 -8.28 -11.41 8.40
C GLY A 335 -7.58 -12.38 9.37
N ASP A 336 -7.85 -13.68 9.25
CA ASP A 336 -7.23 -14.69 10.13
C ASP A 336 -5.70 -14.78 9.95
N ARG A 337 -5.24 -14.63 8.70
CA ARG A 337 -3.80 -14.61 8.37
C ARG A 337 -3.14 -13.37 8.96
N ILE A 338 -3.82 -12.22 8.89
CA ILE A 338 -3.35 -10.94 9.44
C ILE A 338 -3.21 -11.04 10.96
N ILE A 339 -4.21 -11.57 11.67
CA ILE A 339 -4.17 -11.74 13.14
C ILE A 339 -2.99 -12.62 13.54
N LYS A 340 -2.83 -13.76 12.87
CA LYS A 340 -1.74 -14.71 13.12
C LYS A 340 -0.35 -14.09 12.87
N ASN A 341 -0.21 -13.35 11.78
CA ASN A 341 1.04 -12.64 11.47
C ASN A 341 1.32 -11.51 12.45
N LEU A 342 0.29 -10.85 12.98
CA LEU A 342 0.43 -9.85 14.04
C LEU A 342 0.95 -10.47 15.35
N GLU A 343 0.49 -11.66 15.73
CA GLU A 343 1.01 -12.39 16.91
C GLU A 343 2.50 -12.75 16.73
N THR A 344 2.86 -13.21 15.53
CA THR A 344 4.24 -13.45 15.13
C THR A 344 5.07 -12.17 15.25
N LEU A 345 4.56 -11.05 14.72
CA LEU A 345 5.22 -9.75 14.77
C LEU A 345 5.45 -9.28 16.21
N LYS A 346 4.43 -9.37 17.07
CA LYS A 346 4.50 -9.02 18.50
C LYS A 346 5.58 -9.83 19.21
N THR A 347 5.64 -11.14 18.95
CA THR A 347 6.67 -12.02 19.51
C THR A 347 8.07 -11.62 19.02
N TYR A 348 8.22 -11.35 17.73
CA TYR A 348 9.48 -10.90 17.14
C TYR A 348 9.96 -9.58 17.75
N GLN A 349 9.08 -8.58 17.83
CA GLN A 349 9.41 -7.25 18.34
C GLN A 349 9.71 -7.27 19.85
N LYS A 350 9.05 -8.15 20.61
CA LYS A 350 9.40 -8.44 22.02
C LYS A 350 10.85 -8.86 22.16
N TYR A 351 11.28 -9.87 21.40
CA TYR A 351 12.66 -10.35 21.46
C TYR A 351 13.67 -9.33 20.91
N TYR A 352 13.34 -8.65 19.82
CA TYR A 352 14.15 -7.55 19.28
C TYR A 352 14.41 -6.50 20.37
N THR A 353 13.35 -6.00 21.01
CA THR A 353 13.43 -4.96 22.05
C THR A 353 14.25 -5.44 23.25
N SER A 354 14.03 -6.68 23.70
CA SER A 354 14.77 -7.24 24.83
C SER A 354 16.27 -7.29 24.57
N ARG A 355 16.70 -7.65 23.35
CA ARG A 355 18.11 -7.70 22.95
C ARG A 355 18.67 -6.30 22.74
N HIS A 356 17.89 -5.41 22.15
CA HIS A 356 18.26 -4.03 21.90
C HIS A 356 18.52 -3.27 23.21
N LYS A 357 17.63 -3.39 24.21
CA LYS A 357 17.81 -2.77 25.53
C LYS A 357 19.06 -3.26 26.26
N LYS A 358 19.38 -4.56 26.17
CA LYS A 358 20.61 -5.12 26.76
C LYS A 358 21.90 -4.59 26.12
N ASN A 359 21.85 -4.20 24.85
CA ASN A 359 23.02 -3.64 24.14
C ASN A 359 23.24 -2.14 24.42
N LEU A 360 22.25 -1.43 24.96
CA LEU A 360 22.36 -0.02 25.31
C LEU A 360 22.89 0.10 26.74
N GLN A 361 24.15 0.50 26.90
CA GLN A 361 24.78 0.76 28.21
C GLN A 361 24.37 2.10 28.85
N SER A 362 23.41 2.88 28.29
CA SER A 362 23.05 4.23 28.79
C SER A 362 21.59 4.62 28.46
N PRO A 363 20.90 5.42 29.31
CA PRO A 363 19.50 5.77 29.12
C PRO A 363 19.31 6.82 28.03
N ILE A 364 18.54 6.44 26.99
CA ILE A 364 17.71 7.25 26.08
C ILE A 364 18.40 8.34 25.22
N SER A 365 19.42 9.05 25.70
CA SER A 365 20.09 10.13 24.96
C SER A 365 20.91 9.64 23.75
N GLY A 366 21.36 8.38 23.76
CA GLY A 366 22.07 7.73 22.64
C GLY A 366 21.17 6.99 21.62
N LEU A 367 19.87 6.82 21.91
CA LEU A 367 18.94 6.02 21.09
C LEU A 367 18.69 6.63 19.71
N SER A 368 18.67 7.96 19.59
CA SER A 368 18.39 8.65 18.32
C SER A 368 19.61 8.83 17.43
N LEU A 369 20.83 8.81 17.97
CA LEU A 369 22.07 9.07 17.23
C LEU A 369 22.63 7.80 16.55
N ASN A 370 22.50 6.62 17.17
CA ASN A 370 23.06 5.37 16.63
C ASN A 370 22.11 4.56 15.73
N TYR A 371 20.79 4.71 15.84
CA TYR A 371 19.86 4.05 14.92
C TYR A 371 19.99 4.59 13.47
N GLN A 372 20.61 5.76 13.30
CA GLN A 372 20.72 6.48 12.03
C GLN A 372 21.69 5.90 11.00
N ASN A 373 22.27 4.72 11.22
CA ASN A 373 23.01 4.02 10.17
C ASN A 373 22.07 3.24 9.20
N ASN A 374 21.01 3.92 8.74
CA ASN A 374 19.90 3.45 7.90
C ASN A 374 20.32 2.71 6.62
N LYS A 375 21.56 2.92 6.16
CA LYS A 375 22.09 2.27 4.97
C LYS A 375 22.18 0.75 5.13
N LYS A 376 22.60 0.24 6.30
CA LYS A 376 22.68 -1.22 6.52
C LYS A 376 21.30 -1.86 6.58
N SER A 377 20.36 -1.20 7.27
CA SER A 377 18.98 -1.67 7.38
C SER A 377 18.29 -1.77 6.03
N LEU A 378 18.37 -0.71 5.22
CA LEU A 378 17.78 -0.70 3.88
C LEU A 378 18.39 -1.74 2.95
N VAL A 379 19.71 -1.97 3.03
CA VAL A 379 20.37 -2.98 2.19
C VAL A 379 19.86 -4.39 2.50
N PHE A 380 19.70 -4.77 3.77
CA PHE A 380 19.22 -6.11 4.08
C PHE A 380 17.72 -6.24 3.77
N ILE A 381 16.91 -5.19 4.01
CA ILE A 381 15.50 -5.13 3.63
C ILE A 381 15.33 -5.33 2.13
N GLU A 382 16.12 -4.62 1.31
CA GLU A 382 16.12 -4.76 -0.14
C GLU A 382 16.49 -6.18 -0.58
N LYS A 383 17.50 -6.79 0.07
CA LYS A 383 17.88 -8.19 -0.19
C LYS A 383 16.79 -9.18 0.19
N LEU A 384 16.09 -8.98 1.31
CA LEU A 384 14.99 -9.85 1.74
C LEU A 384 13.80 -9.74 0.79
N LEU A 385 13.36 -8.51 0.49
CA LEU A 385 12.19 -8.25 -0.34
C LEU A 385 12.43 -8.66 -1.80
N SER A 386 13.58 -8.33 -2.39
CA SER A 386 13.89 -8.75 -3.77
C SER A 386 13.99 -10.28 -3.87
N LEU A 387 14.61 -10.94 -2.90
CA LEU A 387 14.72 -12.40 -2.90
C LEU A 387 13.36 -13.10 -2.75
N HIS A 388 12.44 -12.51 -2.00
CA HIS A 388 11.11 -13.05 -1.75
C HIS A 388 10.10 -12.72 -2.84
N MET A 389 10.03 -11.46 -3.27
CA MET A 389 9.00 -10.94 -4.17
C MET A 389 9.38 -11.10 -5.64
N HIS A 390 10.66 -10.92 -6.00
CA HIS A 390 11.09 -10.97 -7.40
C HIS A 390 11.55 -12.36 -7.83
N ILE A 391 12.24 -13.09 -6.95
CA ILE A 391 12.77 -14.43 -7.27
C ILE A 391 12.19 -15.48 -6.31
N PRO A 392 10.86 -15.63 -6.21
CA PRO A 392 10.26 -16.57 -5.28
C PRO A 392 10.57 -18.03 -5.65
N VAL A 393 10.57 -18.93 -4.66
CA VAL A 393 10.47 -20.37 -4.93
C VAL A 393 9.03 -20.88 -4.80
N TYR A 394 8.74 -22.00 -5.46
CA TYR A 394 7.43 -22.63 -5.46
C TYR A 394 6.74 -22.74 -4.09
N PRO A 395 7.41 -23.18 -2.99
CA PRO A 395 6.78 -23.21 -1.66
C PRO A 395 6.32 -21.84 -1.14
N GLU A 396 7.08 -20.78 -1.44
CA GLU A 396 6.69 -19.40 -1.07
C GLU A 396 5.46 -18.98 -1.86
N VAL A 397 5.42 -19.25 -3.16
CA VAL A 397 4.27 -18.90 -3.99
C VAL A 397 3.03 -19.69 -3.61
N LYS A 398 3.17 -20.98 -3.32
CA LYS A 398 2.03 -21.81 -2.86
C LYS A 398 1.44 -21.29 -1.55
N THR A 399 2.24 -20.63 -0.72
CA THR A 399 1.81 -20.06 0.56
C THR A 399 1.29 -18.63 0.39
N MET A 400 2.15 -17.73 -0.07
CA MET A 400 1.88 -16.29 -0.17
C MET A 400 1.03 -15.91 -1.39
N GLY A 401 1.12 -16.66 -2.49
CA GLY A 401 0.34 -16.41 -3.70
C GLY A 401 -1.17 -16.65 -3.53
N THR A 402 -1.58 -17.28 -2.43
CA THR A 402 -3.00 -17.54 -2.11
C THR A 402 -3.69 -16.38 -1.39
N TYR A 403 -2.94 -15.36 -0.96
CA TYR A 403 -3.54 -14.13 -0.43
C TYR A 403 -4.52 -13.55 -1.44
N LEU A 404 -5.64 -13.03 -0.94
CA LEU A 404 -6.70 -12.46 -1.74
C LEU A 404 -6.52 -10.94 -1.84
N PHE A 405 -6.52 -10.41 -3.05
CA PHE A 405 -6.28 -9.00 -3.33
C PHE A 405 -7.35 -8.42 -4.26
N CYS A 406 -7.69 -7.15 -4.04
CA CYS A 406 -8.57 -6.37 -4.90
C CYS A 406 -7.94 -4.99 -5.16
N ASP A 407 -7.86 -4.60 -6.43
CA ASP A 407 -7.32 -3.31 -6.86
C ASP A 407 -8.39 -2.22 -7.02
N ASP A 408 -9.68 -2.61 -6.91
CA ASP A 408 -10.82 -1.71 -6.97
C ASP A 408 -11.01 -0.95 -5.64
N VAL A 409 -11.40 0.32 -5.73
CA VAL A 409 -11.60 1.20 -4.56
C VAL A 409 -12.77 0.78 -3.65
N LEU A 410 -13.66 -0.12 -4.11
CA LEU A 410 -14.80 -0.66 -3.37
C LEU A 410 -14.67 -2.14 -2.99
N GLU A 411 -13.53 -2.78 -3.28
CA GLU A 411 -13.21 -4.16 -2.85
C GLU A 411 -14.22 -5.23 -3.31
N HIS A 412 -14.73 -5.13 -4.55
CA HIS A 412 -15.80 -6.01 -5.04
C HIS A 412 -15.34 -7.34 -5.67
N SER A 413 -14.05 -7.52 -5.99
CA SER A 413 -13.57 -8.71 -6.71
C SER A 413 -12.19 -9.12 -6.23
N TYR A 414 -12.15 -10.00 -5.24
CA TYR A 414 -10.91 -10.53 -4.70
C TYR A 414 -10.39 -11.69 -5.55
N LYS A 415 -9.10 -11.66 -5.87
CA LYS A 415 -8.41 -12.73 -6.59
C LYS A 415 -7.14 -13.13 -5.84
N LYS A 416 -6.71 -14.37 -6.03
CA LYS A 416 -5.40 -14.81 -5.55
C LYS A 416 -4.30 -13.95 -6.18
N LEU A 417 -3.29 -13.59 -5.39
CA LEU A 417 -2.14 -12.83 -5.89
C LEU A 417 -1.41 -13.53 -7.02
N ALA A 418 -1.22 -14.85 -6.90
CA ALA A 418 -0.62 -15.68 -7.94
C ALA A 418 -1.62 -16.70 -8.48
N LEU A 419 -1.68 -16.82 -9.81
CA LEU A 419 -2.55 -17.74 -10.53
C LEU A 419 -1.70 -18.61 -11.47
N SER A 420 -2.16 -19.84 -11.71
CA SER A 420 -1.57 -20.68 -12.75
C SER A 420 -2.15 -20.29 -14.11
N TYR A 421 -1.28 -20.16 -15.11
CA TYR A 421 -1.64 -19.85 -16.49
C TYR A 421 -1.07 -20.91 -17.42
N GLU A 422 -1.63 -20.98 -18.62
CA GLU A 422 -1.07 -21.78 -19.70
C GLU A 422 0.25 -21.18 -20.21
N THR A 423 1.15 -22.03 -20.71
CA THR A 423 2.50 -21.65 -21.17
C THR A 423 2.46 -20.49 -22.18
N HIS A 424 1.51 -20.52 -23.12
CA HIS A 424 1.40 -19.48 -24.15
C HIS A 424 1.09 -18.09 -23.56
N VAL A 425 0.36 -18.03 -22.42
CA VAL A 425 0.10 -16.77 -21.71
C VAL A 425 1.38 -16.28 -21.06
N ILE A 426 2.19 -17.15 -20.46
CA ILE A 426 3.49 -16.77 -19.89
C ILE A 426 4.40 -16.18 -20.97
N GLU A 427 4.52 -16.85 -22.10
CA GLU A 427 5.32 -16.36 -23.23
C GLU A 427 4.82 -15.03 -23.79
N ASN A 428 3.51 -14.81 -23.84
CA ASN A 428 2.94 -13.52 -24.28
C ASN A 428 3.38 -12.34 -23.39
N ASN A 429 3.87 -12.60 -22.18
CA ASN A 429 4.39 -11.57 -21.28
C ASN A 429 5.87 -11.27 -21.48
N ASP A 430 6.59 -12.06 -22.28
CA ASP A 430 7.96 -11.74 -22.69
C ASP A 430 7.96 -10.44 -23.53
N ILE A 431 9.04 -9.67 -23.42
CA ILE A 431 9.06 -8.24 -23.79
C ILE A 431 8.52 -7.98 -25.20
N LEU A 432 9.04 -8.70 -26.20
CA LEU A 432 8.67 -8.50 -27.61
C LEU A 432 7.20 -8.83 -27.86
N LYS A 433 6.75 -10.02 -27.43
CA LYS A 433 5.35 -10.46 -27.60
C LYS A 433 4.39 -9.52 -26.86
N ARG A 434 4.75 -9.10 -25.64
CA ARG A 434 3.96 -8.18 -24.83
C ARG A 434 3.81 -6.81 -25.48
N ILE A 435 4.89 -6.26 -26.06
CA ILE A 435 4.85 -4.97 -26.77
C ILE A 435 3.92 -5.06 -27.99
N LEU A 436 4.06 -6.10 -28.81
CA LEU A 436 3.21 -6.32 -29.98
C LEU A 436 1.73 -6.44 -29.61
N ILE A 437 1.42 -7.15 -28.52
CA ILE A 437 0.06 -7.27 -28.00
C ILE A 437 -0.47 -5.92 -27.52
N LYS A 438 0.32 -5.14 -26.77
CA LYS A 438 -0.09 -3.82 -26.28
C LYS A 438 -0.27 -2.78 -27.39
N LEU A 439 0.44 -2.92 -28.51
CA LEU A 439 0.30 -2.10 -29.70
C LEU A 439 -0.85 -2.57 -30.62
N ASN A 440 -1.61 -3.59 -30.22
CA ASN A 440 -2.66 -4.23 -31.04
C ASN A 440 -2.15 -4.79 -32.38
N LEU A 441 -0.84 -5.07 -32.50
CA LEU A 441 -0.23 -5.71 -33.67
C LEU A 441 -0.33 -7.23 -33.62
N LYS A 442 -0.66 -7.79 -32.44
CA LYS A 442 -0.87 -9.22 -32.23
C LYS A 442 -2.01 -9.44 -31.22
N SER A 443 -2.85 -10.45 -31.43
CA SER A 443 -3.80 -10.90 -30.42
C SER A 443 -3.12 -11.80 -29.40
N GLY A 444 -3.47 -11.64 -28.12
CA GLY A 444 -2.93 -12.49 -27.07
C GLY A 444 -3.38 -12.07 -25.68
N LYS A 445 -3.50 -13.05 -24.80
CA LYS A 445 -3.81 -12.82 -23.39
C LYS A 445 -2.52 -12.56 -22.62
N LEU A 446 -2.51 -11.51 -21.81
CA LEU A 446 -1.45 -11.18 -20.86
C LEU A 446 -1.81 -11.68 -19.46
N ILE A 447 -0.80 -11.79 -18.58
CA ILE A 447 -1.03 -12.12 -17.17
C ILE A 447 -1.76 -10.96 -16.52
N SER A 448 -2.73 -11.27 -15.66
CA SER A 448 -3.55 -10.30 -14.96
C SER A 448 -3.77 -10.81 -13.52
N CYS A 449 -2.79 -10.53 -12.66
CA CYS A 449 -2.75 -10.95 -11.26
C CYS A 449 -1.95 -9.95 -10.40
N GLY A 450 -2.04 -10.06 -9.07
CA GLY A 450 -1.34 -9.15 -8.15
C GLY A 450 0.16 -9.44 -7.98
N TRP A 451 0.62 -10.64 -8.34
CA TRP A 451 2.01 -11.06 -8.26
C TRP A 451 2.43 -11.90 -9.46
N ILE A 452 3.04 -11.24 -10.46
CA ILE A 452 3.36 -11.84 -11.76
C ILE A 452 4.46 -12.90 -11.63
N GLU A 453 5.54 -12.62 -10.89
CA GLU A 453 6.64 -13.55 -10.68
C GLU A 453 6.18 -14.83 -9.97
N GLY A 454 5.26 -14.68 -9.00
CA GLY A 454 4.58 -15.82 -8.39
C GLY A 454 3.83 -16.66 -9.44
N SER A 455 2.98 -16.03 -10.24
CA SER A 455 2.24 -16.71 -11.30
C SER A 455 3.15 -17.42 -12.31
N ILE A 456 4.29 -16.82 -12.69
CA ILE A 456 5.29 -17.46 -13.54
C ILE A 456 5.81 -18.74 -12.88
N VAL A 457 6.22 -18.69 -11.61
CA VAL A 457 6.73 -19.86 -10.87
C VAL A 457 5.69 -20.98 -10.74
N LEU A 458 4.39 -20.66 -10.67
CA LEU A 458 3.33 -21.66 -10.67
C LEU A 458 3.11 -22.32 -12.04
N SER A 459 3.40 -21.59 -13.12
CA SER A 459 2.95 -21.92 -14.47
C SER A 459 4.00 -22.62 -15.34
N THR A 460 5.30 -22.52 -15.00
CA THR A 460 6.38 -23.09 -15.83
C THR A 460 7.50 -23.74 -15.04
N ARG A 461 8.18 -24.71 -15.66
CA ARG A 461 9.38 -25.37 -15.11
C ARG A 461 10.63 -24.48 -15.19
N ASN A 462 10.65 -23.49 -16.09
CA ASN A 462 11.78 -22.60 -16.34
C ASN A 462 11.45 -21.12 -16.04
N PRO A 463 11.12 -20.77 -14.78
CA PRO A 463 10.56 -19.45 -14.47
C PRO A 463 11.54 -18.29 -14.62
N TYR A 464 12.85 -18.52 -14.45
CA TYR A 464 13.84 -17.45 -14.38
C TYR A 464 13.96 -16.62 -15.66
N TYR A 465 13.81 -17.23 -16.84
CA TYR A 465 13.83 -16.52 -18.11
C TYR A 465 12.66 -15.52 -18.22
N HIS A 466 11.45 -15.95 -17.87
CA HIS A 466 10.26 -15.10 -17.93
C HIS A 466 10.25 -14.04 -16.82
N ILE A 467 10.76 -14.36 -15.62
CA ILE A 467 10.95 -13.38 -14.54
C ILE A 467 11.95 -12.29 -14.97
N PHE A 468 13.04 -12.67 -15.67
CA PHE A 468 13.99 -11.69 -16.19
C PHE A 468 13.34 -10.79 -17.26
N ASN A 469 12.53 -11.36 -18.16
CA ASN A 469 11.76 -10.56 -19.12
C ASN A 469 10.81 -9.58 -18.42
N GLU A 470 10.11 -10.02 -17.38
CA GLU A 470 9.23 -9.17 -16.56
C GLU A 470 10.02 -8.03 -15.89
N PHE A 471 11.18 -8.34 -15.32
CA PHE A 471 12.07 -7.35 -14.71
C PHE A 471 12.48 -6.26 -15.71
N ILE A 472 13.01 -6.66 -16.87
CA ILE A 472 13.44 -5.70 -17.90
C ILE A 472 12.25 -4.89 -18.40
N TYR A 473 11.08 -5.51 -18.61
CA TYR A 473 9.87 -4.79 -18.97
C TYR A 473 9.51 -3.72 -17.94
N ASN A 474 9.56 -4.04 -16.64
CA ASN A 474 9.26 -3.11 -15.56
C ASN A 474 10.31 -1.99 -15.46
N ILE A 475 11.59 -2.27 -15.67
CA ILE A 475 12.64 -1.25 -15.75
C ILE A 475 12.34 -0.27 -16.89
N ILE A 476 12.01 -0.76 -18.09
CA ILE A 476 11.63 0.07 -19.24
C ILE A 476 10.39 0.91 -18.88
N LEU A 477 9.36 0.29 -18.32
CA LEU A 477 8.12 0.96 -17.92
C LEU A 477 8.37 2.12 -16.96
N TYR A 478 9.14 1.91 -15.89
CA TYR A 478 9.42 2.94 -14.88
C TYR A 478 10.41 4.01 -15.37
N THR A 479 11.18 3.71 -16.41
CA THR A 479 12.03 4.71 -17.08
C THR A 479 11.21 5.61 -18.01
N ILE A 480 10.29 5.03 -18.79
CA ILE A 480 9.47 5.74 -19.78
C ILE A 480 8.33 6.53 -19.12
N LYS A 481 7.60 5.95 -18.16
CA LYS A 481 6.40 6.56 -17.53
C LYS A 481 6.67 7.79 -16.65
N GLY A 482 7.88 8.34 -16.63
CA GLY A 482 8.16 9.64 -16.02
C GLY A 482 7.63 10.83 -16.85
N LEU A 483 6.30 10.88 -17.11
CA LEU A 483 5.54 11.91 -17.84
C LEU A 483 4.27 12.39 -17.09
#